data_AF-A0A917EUY5-F1
#
_entry.id   AF-A0A917EUY5-F1
#
_cell.length_a   1.000
_cell.length_b   1.000
_cell.length_c   1.000
_cell.angle_alpha   90.00
_cell.angle_beta   90.00
_cell.angle_gamma   90.00
#
_symmetry.space_group_name_H-M   'P 1'
#
loop_
_entity.id
_entity.type
_entity.pdbx_description
1 polymer ?
#
loop_
_entity_poly.entity_id
_entity_poly.type
_entity_poly.pdbx_seq_one_letter_code
_entity_poly.pdbx_strand_id
1 'polypeptide(L)'
;MRHDIQPNERAYTTKEAAAEVGIATPTVRKYGQVLERNGYEFFKDGDRRIFVRSDIESLKAIRDTERPLDDTAKDLAGKQKERLETPEDTGISVPDTYDTSLQDPEQLRDFLQVIASELAASREMNVQLTNDMAELRTTVSRLQQDHHVISSGVGNFSKKTHTRIEKLSEQQKAQYEELLQQEKERSEALREELITMREEQKKEWQAQNDFNQRLEKSVQQKPQGGWGKLLAFFRG
;
A
#
# COMPACT_ATOMS: atom_id res chain seq x y z
N MET A 1 0.51 -36.94 1.02
CA MET A 1 1.32 -35.69 1.10
C MET A 1 2.40 -35.83 0.05
N ARG A 2 2.82 -34.75 -0.60
CA ARG A 2 3.91 -34.81 -1.58
C ARG A 2 5.21 -35.19 -0.88
N HIS A 3 5.75 -36.36 -1.22
CA HIS A 3 7.01 -36.88 -0.69
C HIS A 3 8.17 -36.66 -1.67
N ASP A 4 7.89 -36.13 -2.86
CA ASP A 4 8.86 -35.80 -3.92
C ASP A 4 9.60 -34.48 -3.69
N ILE A 5 9.24 -33.71 -2.64
CA ILE A 5 9.83 -32.40 -2.35
C ILE A 5 11.00 -32.58 -1.39
N GLN A 6 12.21 -32.18 -1.80
CA GLN A 6 13.38 -32.27 -0.94
C GLN A 6 13.42 -31.18 0.14
N PRO A 7 13.90 -31.50 1.36
CA PRO A 7 14.16 -30.47 2.37
C PRO A 7 15.24 -29.51 1.84
N ASN A 8 14.92 -28.22 1.79
CA ASN A 8 15.71 -27.11 1.20
C ASN A 8 15.52 -26.86 -0.31
N GLU A 9 14.53 -27.47 -0.96
CA GLU A 9 14.20 -27.10 -2.33
C GLU A 9 13.61 -25.67 -2.42
N ARG A 10 13.97 -24.93 -3.48
CA ARG A 10 13.49 -23.56 -3.69
C ARG A 10 11.99 -23.56 -3.98
N ALA A 11 11.23 -22.94 -3.08
CA ALA A 11 9.82 -22.65 -3.25
C ALA A 11 9.60 -21.32 -3.98
N TYR A 12 8.61 -21.29 -4.87
CA TYR A 12 8.19 -20.12 -5.63
C TYR A 12 6.76 -19.74 -5.27
N THR A 13 6.54 -18.46 -5.04
CA THR A 13 5.18 -17.90 -4.94
C THR A 13 4.53 -17.80 -6.32
N THR A 14 3.20 -17.63 -6.39
CA THR A 14 2.50 -17.45 -7.69
C THR A 14 3.07 -16.31 -8.53
N LYS A 15 3.58 -15.25 -7.91
CA LYS A 15 4.20 -14.12 -8.62
C LYS A 15 5.56 -14.50 -9.21
N GLU A 16 6.37 -15.22 -8.46
CA GLU A 16 7.69 -15.68 -8.91
C GLU A 16 7.56 -16.79 -9.96
N ALA A 17 6.61 -17.70 -9.79
CA ALA A 17 6.25 -18.71 -10.79
C ALA A 17 5.83 -18.07 -12.11
N ALA A 18 5.06 -16.97 -12.05
CA ALA A 18 4.67 -16.21 -13.24
C ALA A 18 5.88 -15.62 -13.98
N ALA A 19 6.84 -15.06 -13.24
CA ALA A 19 8.07 -14.52 -13.80
C ALA A 19 8.95 -15.62 -14.42
N GLU A 20 9.10 -16.75 -13.74
CA GLU A 20 9.95 -17.88 -14.16
C GLU A 20 9.39 -18.62 -15.39
N VAL A 21 8.06 -18.68 -15.50
CA VAL A 21 7.36 -19.27 -16.67
C VAL A 21 7.15 -18.22 -17.76
N GLY A 22 7.36 -16.93 -17.50
CA GLY A 22 7.15 -15.86 -18.48
C GLY A 22 5.68 -15.68 -18.90
N ILE A 23 4.73 -15.94 -17.99
CA ILE A 23 3.29 -15.78 -18.22
C ILE A 23 2.66 -14.85 -17.20
N ALA A 24 1.48 -14.31 -17.51
CA ALA A 24 0.76 -13.46 -16.56
C ALA A 24 0.31 -14.28 -15.32
N THR A 25 0.35 -13.68 -14.13
CA THR A 25 -0.12 -14.27 -12.87
C THR A 25 -1.54 -14.88 -12.93
N PRO A 26 -2.56 -14.26 -13.57
CA PRO A 26 -3.87 -14.90 -13.73
C PRO A 26 -3.81 -16.19 -14.56
N THR A 27 -2.90 -16.28 -15.53
CA THR A 27 -2.69 -17.47 -16.36
C THR A 27 -2.09 -18.61 -15.55
N VAL A 28 -1.13 -18.32 -14.67
CA VAL A 28 -0.61 -19.31 -13.69
C VAL A 28 -1.75 -19.87 -12.84
N ARG A 29 -2.66 -19.01 -12.36
CA ARG A 29 -3.81 -19.44 -11.55
C ARG A 29 -4.75 -20.34 -12.34
N LYS A 30 -5.03 -20.00 -13.60
CA LYS A 30 -5.87 -20.80 -14.51
C LYS A 30 -5.24 -22.16 -14.78
N TYR A 31 -3.94 -22.22 -15.09
CA TYR A 31 -3.24 -23.48 -15.35
C TYR A 31 -3.15 -24.35 -14.09
N GLY A 32 -2.90 -23.74 -12.92
CA GLY A 32 -2.94 -24.46 -11.65
C GLY A 32 -4.31 -25.09 -11.38
N GLN A 33 -5.41 -24.37 -11.65
CA GLN A 33 -6.77 -24.92 -11.50
C GLN A 33 -7.04 -26.09 -12.47
N VAL A 34 -6.58 -25.98 -13.73
CA VAL A 34 -6.72 -27.06 -14.72
C VAL A 34 -5.94 -28.29 -14.29
N LEU A 35 -4.71 -28.11 -13.78
CA LEU A 35 -3.89 -29.19 -13.23
C LEU A 35 -4.56 -29.86 -12.02
N GLU A 36 -5.03 -29.08 -11.04
CA GLU A 36 -5.72 -29.62 -9.86
C GLU A 36 -7.01 -30.37 -10.22
N ARG A 37 -7.77 -29.86 -11.18
CA ARG A 37 -9.00 -30.51 -11.67
C ARG A 37 -8.71 -31.90 -12.27
N ASN A 38 -7.54 -32.07 -12.86
CA ASN A 38 -7.11 -33.33 -13.47
C ASN A 38 -6.28 -34.21 -12.51
N GLY A 39 -6.20 -33.85 -11.23
CA GLY A 39 -5.59 -34.68 -10.19
C GLY A 39 -4.13 -34.35 -9.85
N TYR A 40 -3.60 -33.23 -10.34
CA TYR A 40 -2.27 -32.75 -9.95
C TYR A 40 -2.30 -32.15 -8.55
N GLU A 41 -1.34 -32.51 -7.71
CA GLU A 41 -1.23 -32.01 -6.34
C GLU A 41 -0.19 -30.88 -6.24
N PHE A 42 -0.61 -29.70 -5.80
CA PHE A 42 0.31 -28.62 -5.42
C PHE A 42 0.51 -28.58 -3.91
N PHE A 43 1.70 -28.16 -3.48
CA PHE A 43 1.92 -27.81 -2.09
C PHE A 43 1.09 -26.56 -1.73
N LYS A 44 0.37 -26.60 -0.62
CA LYS A 44 -0.50 -25.50 -0.18
C LYS A 44 -0.08 -25.00 1.20
N ASP A 45 0.16 -23.71 1.28
CA ASP A 45 0.27 -22.98 2.55
C ASP A 45 -1.06 -22.24 2.78
N GLY A 46 -1.98 -22.90 3.49
CA GLY A 46 -3.38 -22.46 3.61
C GLY A 46 -4.11 -22.47 2.27
N ASP A 47 -4.51 -21.30 1.77
CA ASP A 47 -5.17 -21.11 0.45
C ASP A 47 -4.17 -20.82 -0.69
N ARG A 48 -2.88 -20.65 -0.37
CA ARG A 48 -1.86 -20.26 -1.34
C ARG A 48 -1.14 -21.48 -1.88
N ARG A 49 -1.06 -21.59 -3.20
CA ARG A 49 -0.22 -22.59 -3.89
C ARG A 49 1.23 -22.14 -3.81
N ILE A 50 2.08 -23.02 -3.33
CA ILE A 50 3.53 -22.88 -3.37
C ILE A 50 4.01 -23.80 -4.47
N PHE A 51 4.77 -23.24 -5.41
CA PHE A 51 5.26 -23.95 -6.57
C PHE A 51 6.70 -24.38 -6.33
N VAL A 52 6.98 -25.63 -6.64
CA VAL A 52 8.34 -26.20 -6.60
C VAL A 52 8.91 -26.23 -8.03
N ARG A 53 10.20 -26.50 -8.21
CA ARG A 53 10.81 -26.54 -9.55
C ARG A 53 10.08 -27.49 -10.51
N SER A 54 9.68 -28.67 -10.02
CA SER A 54 8.86 -29.64 -10.77
C SER A 54 7.55 -29.04 -11.29
N ASP A 55 6.96 -28.13 -10.52
CA ASP A 55 5.68 -27.52 -10.81
C ASP A 55 5.83 -26.42 -11.85
N ILE A 56 6.93 -25.67 -11.79
CA ILE A 56 7.31 -24.69 -12.82
C ILE A 56 7.51 -25.38 -14.17
N GLU A 57 8.17 -26.53 -14.19
CA GLU A 57 8.35 -27.33 -15.43
C GLU A 57 7.00 -27.83 -15.96
N SER A 58 6.11 -28.27 -15.07
CA SER A 58 4.74 -28.68 -15.44
C SER A 58 3.93 -27.50 -16.02
N LEU A 59 4.08 -26.29 -15.47
CA LEU A 59 3.46 -25.08 -16.00
C LEU A 59 4.05 -24.66 -17.36
N LYS A 60 5.37 -24.81 -17.57
CA LYS A 60 6.02 -24.59 -18.87
C LYS A 60 5.51 -25.59 -19.91
N ALA A 61 5.37 -26.86 -19.54
CA ALA A 61 4.82 -27.91 -20.42
C ALA A 61 3.36 -27.63 -20.85
N ILE A 62 2.54 -27.02 -19.98
CA ILE A 62 1.17 -26.59 -20.32
C ILE A 62 1.15 -25.32 -21.17
N ARG A 63 2.13 -24.44 -21.03
CA ARG A 63 2.26 -23.25 -21.87
C ARG A 63 2.66 -23.61 -23.31
N ASP A 64 3.59 -24.56 -23.45
CA ASP A 64 4.25 -24.88 -24.72
C ASP A 64 3.55 -25.99 -25.52
N THR A 65 2.42 -26.50 -25.02
CA THR A 65 1.62 -27.54 -25.70
C THR A 65 0.65 -26.93 -26.71
N GLU A 66 0.60 -27.54 -27.89
CA GLU A 66 -0.43 -27.26 -28.91
C GLU A 66 -1.70 -28.12 -28.70
N ARG A 67 -1.67 -29.06 -27.74
CA ARG A 67 -2.79 -29.97 -27.42
C ARG A 67 -3.78 -29.29 -26.47
N PRO A 68 -5.01 -29.83 -26.35
CA PRO A 68 -5.95 -29.36 -25.35
C PRO A 68 -5.34 -29.33 -23.94
N LEU A 69 -5.61 -28.25 -23.21
CA LEU A 69 -5.06 -28.01 -21.87
C LEU A 69 -5.41 -29.15 -20.89
N ASP A 70 -6.61 -29.73 -21.03
CA ASP A 70 -7.08 -30.81 -20.17
C ASP A 70 -6.34 -32.14 -20.41
N ASP A 71 -6.08 -32.49 -21.68
CA ASP A 71 -5.35 -33.71 -22.02
C ASP A 71 -3.89 -33.63 -21.54
N THR A 72 -3.25 -32.48 -21.75
CA THR A 72 -1.88 -32.25 -21.27
C THR A 72 -1.80 -32.26 -19.74
N ALA A 73 -2.79 -31.66 -19.07
CA ALA A 73 -2.86 -31.65 -17.61
C ALA A 73 -3.05 -33.04 -17.02
N LYS A 74 -3.84 -33.90 -17.69
CA LYS A 74 -4.05 -35.30 -17.30
C LYS A 74 -2.77 -36.12 -17.41
N ASP A 75 -2.00 -35.95 -18.48
CA ASP A 75 -0.71 -36.62 -18.67
C ASP A 75 0.30 -36.19 -17.60
N LEU A 76 0.36 -34.89 -17.27
CA LEU A 76 1.25 -34.35 -16.25
C LEU A 76 0.86 -34.80 -14.84
N ALA A 77 -0.44 -34.87 -14.53
CA ALA A 77 -0.94 -35.42 -13.28
C ALA A 77 -0.62 -36.92 -13.15
N GLY A 78 -0.72 -37.69 -14.24
CA GLY A 78 -0.32 -39.09 -14.28
C GLY A 78 1.17 -39.27 -13.98
N LYS A 79 2.04 -38.47 -14.60
CA LYS A 79 3.50 -38.49 -14.35
C LYS A 79 3.85 -38.11 -12.92
N GLN A 80 3.18 -37.11 -12.35
CA GLN A 80 3.39 -36.74 -10.95
C GLN A 80 3.00 -37.89 -10.03
N LYS A 81 1.86 -38.54 -10.29
CA LYS A 81 1.40 -39.68 -9.51
C LYS A 81 2.36 -40.86 -9.58
N GLU A 82 2.89 -41.17 -10.77
CA GLU A 82 3.90 -42.22 -10.93
C GLU A 82 5.17 -41.94 -10.12
N ARG A 83 5.66 -40.69 -10.11
CA ARG A 83 6.81 -40.28 -9.26
C ARG A 83 6.49 -40.33 -7.76
N LEU A 84 5.24 -40.14 -7.38
CA LEU A 84 4.80 -40.24 -5.98
C LEU A 84 4.59 -41.70 -5.54
N GLU A 85 4.30 -42.60 -6.48
CA GLU A 85 4.10 -44.04 -6.24
C GLU A 85 5.39 -44.85 -6.32
N THR A 86 6.36 -44.42 -7.13
CA THR A 86 7.72 -44.95 -7.09
C THR A 86 8.50 -44.22 -6.00
N PRO A 87 8.83 -44.87 -4.86
CA PRO A 87 9.80 -44.28 -3.95
C PRO A 87 11.10 -44.12 -4.74
N GLU A 88 11.56 -42.88 -4.93
CA GLU A 88 12.94 -42.65 -5.29
C GLU A 88 13.78 -43.33 -4.22
N ASP A 89 14.32 -44.48 -4.60
CA ASP A 89 15.43 -45.10 -3.92
C ASP A 89 16.55 -44.06 -4.00
N THR A 90 16.64 -43.20 -2.98
CA THR A 90 17.85 -42.43 -2.67
C THR A 90 18.93 -43.42 -2.23
N GLY A 91 19.20 -44.42 -3.07
CA GLY A 91 20.41 -45.18 -3.09
C GLY A 91 21.48 -44.20 -3.56
N ILE A 92 22.18 -43.63 -2.59
CA ILE A 92 23.56 -43.22 -2.79
C ILE A 92 24.21 -44.40 -3.52
N SER A 93 24.54 -44.24 -4.80
CA SER A 93 25.37 -45.18 -5.52
C SER A 93 26.74 -45.11 -4.86
N VAL A 94 26.93 -45.94 -3.83
CA VAL A 94 28.26 -46.28 -3.36
C VAL A 94 28.88 -47.05 -4.52
N PRO A 95 29.97 -46.58 -5.14
CA PRO A 95 30.64 -47.39 -6.13
C PRO A 95 31.01 -48.72 -5.48
N ASP A 96 30.76 -49.83 -6.17
CA ASP A 96 31.15 -51.19 -5.77
C ASP A 96 32.66 -51.22 -5.43
N THR A 97 32.99 -50.94 -4.17
CA THR A 97 34.37 -50.90 -3.68
C THR A 97 34.67 -52.10 -2.77
N TYR A 98 33.70 -53.02 -2.61
CA TYR A 98 33.84 -54.22 -1.78
C TYR A 98 34.72 -55.31 -2.42
N ASP A 99 35.16 -55.14 -3.67
CA ASP A 99 35.99 -56.14 -4.38
C ASP A 99 37.50 -55.84 -4.33
N THR A 100 37.92 -54.76 -3.65
CA THR A 100 39.34 -54.50 -3.39
C THR A 100 39.71 -55.14 -2.05
N SER A 101 40.11 -56.40 -2.12
CA SER A 101 40.69 -57.16 -1.00
C SER A 101 41.67 -56.32 -0.17
N LEU A 102 41.25 -55.92 1.04
CA LEU A 102 42.05 -55.25 2.08
C LEU A 102 43.04 -56.24 2.71
N GLN A 103 43.98 -56.78 1.91
CA GLN A 103 44.99 -57.74 2.37
C GLN A 103 46.29 -57.08 2.83
N ASP A 104 46.45 -55.77 2.62
CA ASP A 104 47.67 -55.03 2.96
C ASP A 104 47.45 -54.12 4.19
N PRO A 105 48.07 -54.41 5.36
CA PRO A 105 47.85 -53.67 6.60
C PRO A 105 48.25 -52.19 6.54
N GLU A 106 49.14 -51.79 5.63
CA GLU A 106 49.50 -50.37 5.41
C GLU A 106 48.36 -49.59 4.73
N GLN A 107 47.69 -50.17 3.72
CA GLN A 107 46.59 -49.51 3.01
C GLN A 107 45.34 -49.35 3.88
N LEU A 108 45.08 -50.33 4.75
CA LEU A 108 44.01 -50.24 5.75
C LEU A 108 44.28 -49.09 6.73
N ARG A 109 45.54 -48.92 7.13
CA ARG A 109 45.94 -47.86 8.05
C ARG A 109 45.74 -46.47 7.44
N ASP A 110 46.13 -46.31 6.17
CA ASP A 110 45.93 -45.06 5.43
C ASP A 110 44.44 -44.73 5.26
N PHE A 111 43.62 -45.73 4.90
CA PHE A 111 42.17 -45.56 4.79
C PHE A 111 41.52 -45.18 6.13
N LEU A 112 41.91 -45.84 7.22
CA LEU A 112 41.45 -45.51 8.57
C LEU A 112 41.88 -44.09 8.99
N GLN A 113 43.07 -43.65 8.58
CA GLN A 113 43.56 -42.31 8.86
C GLN A 113 42.75 -41.24 8.11
N VAL A 114 42.41 -41.48 6.84
CA VAL A 114 41.53 -40.60 6.06
C VAL A 114 40.12 -40.53 6.67
N ILE A 115 39.54 -41.67 7.05
CA ILE A 115 38.23 -41.69 7.73
C ILE A 115 38.29 -40.94 9.05
N ALA A 116 39.36 -41.12 9.84
CA ALA A 116 39.50 -40.42 11.11
C ALA A 116 39.61 -38.91 10.91
N SER A 117 40.32 -38.44 9.88
CA SER A 117 40.39 -37.01 9.56
C SER A 117 39.06 -36.44 9.06
N GLU A 118 38.35 -37.16 8.19
CA GLU A 118 37.03 -36.74 7.69
C GLU A 118 36.00 -36.73 8.82
N LEU A 119 36.04 -37.71 9.73
CA LEU A 119 35.17 -37.77 10.90
C LEU A 119 35.47 -36.64 11.88
N ALA A 120 36.75 -36.30 12.08
CA ALA A 120 37.15 -35.15 12.91
C ALA A 120 36.67 -33.83 12.29
N ALA A 121 36.86 -33.63 10.98
CA ALA A 121 36.39 -32.46 10.26
C ALA A 121 34.86 -32.34 10.30
N SER A 122 34.13 -33.45 10.14
CA SER A 122 32.67 -33.48 10.25
C SER A 122 32.18 -33.14 11.67
N ARG A 123 32.87 -33.63 12.71
CA ARG A 123 32.55 -33.26 14.11
C ARG A 123 32.78 -31.78 14.36
N GLU A 124 33.88 -31.23 13.87
CA GLU A 124 34.19 -29.81 14.00
C GLU A 124 33.14 -28.95 13.29
N MET A 125 32.76 -29.31 12.06
CA MET A 125 31.71 -28.64 11.30
C MET A 125 30.35 -28.69 12.02
N ASN A 126 30.01 -29.82 12.64
CA ASN A 126 28.77 -29.93 13.42
C ASN A 126 28.78 -29.05 14.68
N VAL A 127 29.92 -28.92 15.35
CA VAL A 127 30.08 -28.00 16.49
C VAL A 127 29.93 -26.56 16.02
N GLN A 128 30.54 -26.20 14.89
CA GLN A 128 30.41 -24.86 14.31
C GLN A 128 28.96 -24.57 13.92
N LEU A 129 28.28 -25.49 13.23
CA LEU A 129 26.87 -25.33 12.87
C LEU A 129 25.96 -25.13 14.09
N THR A 130 26.25 -25.84 15.18
CA THR A 130 25.52 -25.69 16.45
C THR A 130 25.72 -24.29 17.05
N ASN A 131 26.95 -23.77 17.00
CA ASN A 131 27.27 -22.42 17.45
C ASN A 131 26.57 -21.36 16.58
N ASP A 132 26.62 -21.50 15.26
CA ASP A 132 25.97 -20.60 14.31
C ASP A 132 24.44 -20.61 14.51
N MET A 133 23.84 -21.78 14.77
CA MET A 133 22.43 -21.88 15.13
C MET A 133 22.10 -21.17 16.44
N ALA A 134 22.98 -21.24 17.44
CA ALA A 134 22.79 -20.54 18.71
C ALA A 134 22.82 -19.02 18.50
N GLU A 135 23.76 -18.51 17.69
CA GLU A 135 23.85 -17.09 17.32
C GLU A 135 22.63 -16.64 16.50
N LEU A 136 22.20 -17.44 15.52
CA LEU A 136 20.99 -17.17 14.73
C LEU A 136 19.75 -17.10 15.62
N ARG A 137 19.61 -18.01 16.59
CA ARG A 137 18.51 -17.94 17.56
C ARG A 137 18.53 -16.66 18.37
N THR A 138 19.71 -16.22 18.81
CA THR A 138 19.82 -14.99 19.60
C THR A 138 19.50 -13.74 18.77
N THR A 139 19.98 -13.68 17.53
CA THR A 139 19.69 -12.56 16.62
C THR A 139 18.21 -12.50 16.24
N VAL A 140 17.58 -13.64 15.96
CA VAL A 140 16.14 -13.72 15.69
C VAL A 140 15.31 -13.30 16.89
N SER A 141 15.65 -13.75 18.11
CA SER A 141 14.95 -13.32 19.33
C SER A 141 15.05 -11.80 19.56
N ARG A 142 16.23 -11.21 19.34
CA ARG A 142 16.41 -9.74 19.41
C ARG A 142 15.55 -9.03 18.36
N LEU A 143 15.56 -9.50 17.12
CA LEU A 143 14.78 -8.91 16.04
C LEU A 143 13.27 -8.94 16.32
N GLN A 144 12.77 -10.05 16.87
CA GLN A 144 11.37 -10.17 17.29
C GLN A 144 11.01 -9.20 18.41
N GLN A 145 11.91 -9.04 19.40
CA GLN A 145 11.73 -8.10 20.49
C GLN A 145 11.72 -6.65 19.97
N ASP A 146 12.67 -6.28 19.12
CA ASP A 146 12.76 -4.96 18.50
C ASP A 146 11.50 -4.66 17.68
N HIS A 147 11.03 -5.63 16.90
CA HIS A 147 9.79 -5.48 16.14
C HIS A 147 8.59 -5.22 17.06
N HIS A 148 8.51 -5.86 18.23
CA HIS A 148 7.43 -5.61 19.19
C HIS A 148 7.51 -4.19 19.79
N VAL A 149 8.71 -3.71 20.14
CA VAL A 149 8.94 -2.35 20.64
C VAL A 149 8.61 -1.31 19.57
N ILE A 150 9.06 -1.51 18.34
CA ILE A 150 8.77 -0.62 17.21
C ILE A 150 7.26 -0.62 16.92
N SER A 151 6.62 -1.79 16.86
CA SER A 151 5.19 -1.89 16.58
C SER A 151 4.34 -1.17 17.63
N SER A 152 4.65 -1.37 18.92
CA SER A 152 3.95 -0.69 20.02
C SER A 152 4.23 0.81 20.05
N GLY A 153 5.48 1.23 19.80
CA GLY A 153 5.87 2.63 19.72
C GLY A 153 5.21 3.38 18.56
N VAL A 154 5.24 2.80 17.35
CA VAL A 154 4.62 3.36 16.13
C VAL A 154 3.11 3.44 16.28
N GLY A 155 2.47 2.41 16.85
CA GLY A 155 1.03 2.41 17.10
C GLY A 155 0.59 3.54 18.04
N ASN A 156 1.30 3.72 19.15
CA ASN A 156 1.03 4.80 20.12
C ASN A 156 1.31 6.19 19.54
N PHE A 157 2.42 6.33 18.79
CA PHE A 157 2.76 7.59 18.14
C PHE A 157 1.74 7.97 17.06
N SER A 158 1.32 7.02 16.23
CA SER A 158 0.30 7.24 15.20
C SER A 158 -1.03 7.67 15.82
N LYS A 159 -1.51 6.97 16.87
CA LYS A 159 -2.70 7.38 17.62
C LYS A 159 -2.59 8.78 18.19
N LYS A 160 -1.46 9.11 18.84
CA LYS A 160 -1.24 10.45 19.42
C LYS A 160 -1.15 11.55 18.35
N THR A 161 -0.59 11.23 17.20
CA THR A 161 -0.50 12.16 16.08
C THR A 161 -1.86 12.38 15.46
N HIS A 162 -2.64 11.32 15.26
CA HIS A 162 -3.99 11.40 14.71
C HIS A 162 -4.91 12.25 15.59
N THR A 163 -4.93 12.02 16.91
CA THR A 163 -5.74 12.83 17.83
C THR A 163 -5.33 14.29 17.85
N ARG A 164 -4.03 14.60 17.72
CA ARG A 164 -3.55 15.99 17.58
C ARG A 164 -4.00 16.63 16.28
N ILE A 165 -3.90 15.92 15.16
CA ILE A 165 -4.34 16.41 13.85
C ILE A 165 -5.84 16.66 13.85
N GLU A 166 -6.62 15.74 14.41
CA GLU A 166 -8.08 15.87 14.54
C GLU A 166 -8.45 17.11 15.37
N LYS A 167 -7.83 17.27 16.54
CA LYS A 167 -8.05 18.45 17.39
C LYS A 167 -7.67 19.76 16.69
N LEU A 168 -6.56 19.80 15.96
CA LEU A 168 -6.17 20.99 15.18
C LEU A 168 -7.14 21.28 14.04
N SER A 169 -7.65 20.25 13.37
CA SER A 169 -8.65 20.37 12.31
C SER A 169 -9.97 20.92 12.84
N GLU A 170 -10.43 20.44 14.00
CA GLU A 170 -11.62 20.96 14.69
C GLU A 170 -11.44 22.42 15.10
N GLN A 171 -10.28 22.77 15.67
CA GLN A 171 -9.97 24.15 16.03
C GLN A 171 -9.99 25.08 14.81
N GLN A 172 -9.40 24.67 13.69
CA GLN A 172 -9.44 25.44 12.46
C GLN A 172 -10.86 25.61 11.94
N LYS A 173 -11.67 24.55 11.94
CA LYS A 173 -13.09 24.63 11.52
C LYS A 173 -13.86 25.63 12.38
N ALA A 174 -13.72 25.56 13.70
CA ALA A 174 -14.39 26.48 14.61
C ALA A 174 -13.97 27.94 14.35
N GLN A 175 -12.68 28.20 14.10
CA GLN A 175 -12.18 29.53 13.75
C GLN A 175 -12.76 30.04 12.42
N TYR A 176 -12.85 29.18 11.40
CA TYR A 176 -13.46 29.55 10.12
C TYR A 176 -14.95 29.84 10.25
N GLU A 177 -15.68 29.04 11.03
CA GLU A 177 -17.10 29.26 11.29
C GLU A 177 -17.35 30.58 12.03
N GLU A 178 -16.52 30.89 13.04
CA GLU A 178 -16.59 32.16 13.76
C GLU A 178 -16.33 33.35 12.82
N LEU A 179 -15.28 33.27 12.00
CA LEU A 179 -14.94 34.34 11.06
C LEU A 179 -16.03 34.55 10.00
N LEU A 180 -16.60 33.45 9.50
CA LEU A 180 -17.72 33.50 8.56
C LEU A 180 -18.95 34.16 9.19
N GLN A 181 -19.22 33.87 10.45
CA GLN A 181 -20.33 34.48 11.18
C GLN A 181 -20.11 35.99 11.38
N GLN A 182 -18.90 36.39 11.76
CA GLN A 182 -18.54 37.81 11.87
C GLN A 182 -18.65 38.55 10.54
N GLU A 183 -18.25 37.94 9.42
CA GLU A 183 -18.41 38.55 8.10
C GLU A 183 -19.88 38.73 7.72
N LYS A 184 -20.74 37.74 8.02
CA LYS A 184 -22.18 37.85 7.79
C LYS A 184 -22.79 38.99 8.58
N GLU A 185 -22.50 39.06 9.88
CA GLU A 185 -23.00 40.12 10.77
C GLU A 185 -22.53 41.51 10.30
N ARG A 186 -21.25 41.65 9.93
CA ARG A 186 -20.73 42.90 9.36
C ARG A 186 -21.41 43.24 8.04
N SER A 187 -21.63 42.27 7.16
CA SER A 187 -22.31 42.49 5.88
C SER A 187 -23.78 42.89 6.08
N GLU A 188 -24.46 42.35 7.08
CA GLU A 188 -25.84 42.70 7.41
C GLU A 188 -25.91 44.12 7.98
N ALA A 189 -25.05 44.46 8.95
CA ALA A 189 -24.96 45.81 9.50
C ALA A 189 -24.67 46.86 8.43
N LEU A 190 -23.72 46.59 7.52
CA LEU A 190 -23.42 47.48 6.40
C LEU A 190 -24.60 47.65 5.43
N ARG A 191 -25.39 46.59 5.20
CA ARG A 191 -26.59 46.68 4.36
C ARG A 191 -27.66 47.55 5.02
N GLU A 192 -27.88 47.41 6.32
CA GLU A 192 -28.80 48.25 7.07
C GLU A 192 -28.35 49.72 7.03
N GLU A 193 -27.06 49.98 7.25
CA GLU A 193 -26.49 51.33 7.16
C GLU A 193 -26.72 51.94 5.76
N LEU A 194 -26.48 51.17 4.69
CA LEU A 194 -26.76 51.63 3.32
C LEU A 194 -28.24 51.94 3.08
N ILE A 195 -29.16 51.18 3.68
CA ILE A 195 -30.60 51.45 3.57
C ILE A 195 -30.93 52.75 4.31
N THR A 196 -30.46 52.91 5.54
CA THR A 196 -30.69 54.13 6.33
C THR A 196 -30.15 55.38 5.65
N MET A 197 -28.91 55.34 5.14
CA MET A 197 -28.32 56.45 4.38
C MET A 197 -29.13 56.79 3.13
N ARG A 198 -29.64 55.79 2.40
CA ARG A 198 -30.50 56.05 1.22
C ARG A 198 -31.82 56.71 1.61
N GLU A 199 -32.42 56.31 2.73
CA GLU A 199 -33.65 56.93 3.23
C GLU A 199 -33.42 58.37 3.69
N GLU A 200 -32.32 58.63 4.39
CA GLU A 200 -31.91 59.97 4.81
C GLU A 200 -31.65 60.87 3.59
N GLN A 201 -30.84 60.41 2.63
CA GLN A 201 -30.61 61.15 1.37
C GLN A 201 -31.91 61.46 0.63
N LYS A 202 -32.86 60.51 0.60
CA LYS A 202 -34.17 60.74 -0.02
C LYS A 202 -34.99 61.80 0.71
N LYS A 203 -34.98 61.79 2.06
CA LYS A 203 -35.65 62.80 2.87
C LYS A 203 -35.03 64.19 2.68
N GLU A 204 -33.70 64.28 2.70
CA GLU A 204 -32.98 65.53 2.45
C GLU A 204 -33.26 66.06 1.04
N TRP A 205 -33.24 65.18 0.03
CA TRP A 205 -33.58 65.54 -1.34
C TRP A 205 -35.01 66.08 -1.46
N GLN A 206 -35.98 65.44 -0.81
CA GLN A 206 -37.37 65.92 -0.76
C GLN A 206 -37.48 67.29 -0.07
N ALA A 207 -36.82 67.48 1.07
CA ALA A 207 -36.82 68.75 1.80
C ALA A 207 -36.19 69.89 0.99
N GLN A 208 -35.08 69.62 0.29
CA GLN A 208 -34.45 70.58 -0.62
C GLN A 208 -35.37 70.90 -1.81
N ASN A 209 -35.99 69.90 -2.42
CA ASN A 209 -36.90 70.11 -3.54
C ASN A 209 -38.13 70.93 -3.12
N ASP A 210 -38.73 70.64 -1.96
CA ASP A 210 -39.83 71.40 -1.40
C ASP A 210 -39.43 72.84 -1.07
N PHE A 211 -38.24 73.04 -0.51
CA PHE A 211 -37.69 74.37 -0.26
C PHE A 211 -37.50 75.15 -1.57
N ASN A 212 -36.92 74.52 -2.59
CA ASN A 212 -36.74 75.13 -3.90
C ASN A 212 -38.08 75.48 -4.56
N GLN A 213 -39.09 74.61 -4.49
CA GLN A 213 -40.44 74.91 -4.98
C GLN A 213 -41.10 76.07 -4.22
N ARG A 214 -40.91 76.16 -2.89
CA ARG A 214 -41.41 77.29 -2.09
C ARG A 214 -40.71 78.59 -2.47
N LEU A 215 -39.38 78.55 -2.65
CA LEU A 215 -38.61 79.69 -3.13
C LEU A 215 -39.11 80.14 -4.50
N GLU A 216 -39.26 79.23 -5.46
CA GLU A 216 -39.75 79.54 -6.80
C GLU A 216 -41.13 80.20 -6.74
N LYS A 217 -42.08 79.63 -5.98
CA LYS A 217 -43.40 80.24 -5.77
C LYS A 217 -43.30 81.63 -5.13
N SER A 218 -42.43 81.83 -4.14
CA SER A 218 -42.24 83.13 -3.48
C SER A 218 -41.61 84.18 -4.39
N VAL A 219 -40.74 83.77 -5.32
CA VAL A 219 -40.13 84.63 -6.33
C VAL A 219 -41.15 84.98 -7.41
N GLN A 220 -41.97 84.01 -7.85
CA GLN A 220 -43.06 84.23 -8.81
C GLN A 220 -44.22 85.07 -8.24
N GLN A 221 -44.49 85.00 -6.92
CA GLN A 221 -45.56 85.75 -6.25
C GLN A 221 -45.14 87.14 -5.75
N LYS A 222 -43.87 87.55 -5.86
CA LYS A 222 -43.49 88.94 -5.61
C LYS A 222 -44.11 89.83 -6.72
N PRO A 223 -44.89 90.88 -6.38
CA PRO A 223 -45.26 91.86 -7.38
C PRO A 223 -43.97 92.55 -7.87
N GLN A 224 -43.88 92.85 -9.16
CA GLN A 224 -42.82 93.66 -9.76
C GLN A 224 -42.80 95.10 -9.15
N GLY A 225 -42.42 95.27 -7.88
CA GLY A 225 -42.71 96.51 -7.15
C GLY A 225 -41.61 97.09 -6.25
N GLY A 226 -40.65 96.30 -5.79
CA GLY A 226 -39.60 96.77 -4.85
C GLY A 226 -38.25 97.04 -5.50
N TRP A 227 -37.70 96.01 -6.17
CA TRP A 227 -36.36 96.09 -6.79
C TRP A 227 -36.34 96.92 -8.09
N GLY A 228 -37.48 97.05 -8.77
CA GLY A 228 -37.62 97.97 -9.91
C GLY A 228 -37.55 99.45 -9.53
N LYS A 229 -37.98 99.82 -8.31
CA LYS A 229 -37.90 101.19 -7.80
C LYS A 229 -36.50 101.56 -7.31
N LEU A 230 -35.76 100.60 -6.74
CA LEU A 230 -34.35 100.79 -6.36
C LEU A 230 -33.42 100.94 -7.58
N LEU A 231 -33.68 100.19 -8.66
CA LEU A 231 -32.94 100.35 -9.92
C LEU A 231 -33.28 101.64 -10.68
N ALA A 232 -34.47 102.22 -10.47
CA ALA A 232 -34.84 103.51 -11.07
C ALA A 232 -34.14 104.72 -10.42
N PHE A 233 -33.75 104.62 -9.15
CA PHE A 233 -33.02 105.69 -8.44
C PHE A 233 -31.55 105.81 -8.85
N PHE A 234 -30.97 104.77 -9.45
CA PHE A 234 -29.59 104.77 -9.96
C PHE A 234 -29.48 105.14 -11.45
N ARG A 235 -30.59 105.50 -12.10
CA ARG A 235 -30.62 105.88 -13.53
C ARG A 235 -31.07 107.34 -13.76
N GLY A 236 -31.09 108.15 -12.71
CA GLY A 236 -31.31 109.61 -12.77
C GLY A 236 -30.01 110.36 -12.70
#